data_AF-A0A963VNN9-F1
#
_entry.id   AF-A0A963VNN9-F1
#
_cell.length_a   1.000
_cell.length_b   1.000
_cell.length_c   1.000
_cell.angle_alpha   90.00
_cell.angle_beta   90.00
_cell.angle_gamma   90.00
#
_symmetry.space_group_name_H-M   'P 1'
#
loop_
_entity.id
_entity.type
_entity.pdbx_description
1 polymer ?
#
loop_
_entity_poly.entity_id
_entity_poly.type
_entity_poly.pdbx_seq_one_letter_code
_entity_poly.pdbx_strand_id
1 'polypeptide(L)'
;MTKSNLNLWPIGNCQVNGLIDQTGGIVWGCVPRVDGDPVFCALLNGEHQDRGVWRFELEGMVSSRQRYERNTALLVTTLEAADGSAIEIRDFCPRFERSGRMYRPVAYVRIVRAIAGSPRMRVVLKPMKNYGAEIAETTNGTNHVRYLVGPQALRLSTDAPVGYVLNGQPFRIESDQHFFLGPDEPFTGNVRTEVRRMEEETRKYWQLWVRGLATPFEWQDAVIRCAITLKLCQHEET
;
A
#
# COMPACT_ATOMS: atom_id res chain seq x y z
N MET A 1 -10.67 -10.31 15.21
CA MET A 1 -9.56 -10.53 14.26
C MET A 1 -10.13 -11.12 13.00
N THR A 2 -9.80 -10.56 11.84
CA THR A 2 -10.19 -11.11 10.54
C THR A 2 -9.49 -12.45 10.35
N LYS A 3 -10.22 -13.50 9.95
CA LYS A 3 -9.60 -14.79 9.66
C LYS A 3 -8.92 -14.71 8.29
N SER A 4 -7.65 -15.14 8.19
CA SER A 4 -6.95 -15.26 6.89
C SER A 4 -7.82 -16.01 5.89
N ASN A 5 -7.97 -15.44 4.71
CA ASN A 5 -8.63 -16.05 3.57
C ASN A 5 -7.99 -15.55 2.26
N LEU A 6 -8.38 -16.14 1.13
CA LEU A 6 -7.79 -15.85 -0.18
C LEU A 6 -8.49 -14.71 -0.93
N ASN A 7 -9.42 -13.98 -0.31
CA ASN A 7 -10.01 -12.77 -0.90
C ASN A 7 -9.02 -11.61 -0.76
N LEU A 8 -8.00 -11.62 -1.61
CA LEU A 8 -6.88 -10.70 -1.61
C LEU A 8 -6.85 -9.89 -2.90
N TRP A 9 -6.39 -8.64 -2.78
CA TRP A 9 -6.35 -7.68 -3.87
C TRP A 9 -4.90 -7.34 -4.21
N PRO A 10 -4.36 -7.80 -5.35
CA PRO A 10 -2.98 -7.51 -5.74
C PRO A 10 -2.79 -6.04 -6.13
N ILE A 11 -1.67 -5.46 -5.68
CA ILE A 11 -1.10 -4.19 -6.16
C ILE A 11 0.37 -4.42 -6.53
N GLY A 12 0.94 -3.54 -7.36
CA GLY A 12 2.35 -3.65 -7.75
C GLY A 12 2.75 -2.72 -8.89
N ASN A 13 4.03 -2.73 -9.23
CA ASN A 13 4.61 -1.94 -10.33
C ASN A 13 5.63 -2.70 -11.19
N CYS A 14 5.63 -4.03 -11.09
CA CYS A 14 6.58 -4.97 -11.70
C CYS A 14 8.00 -4.95 -11.09
N GLN A 15 8.19 -4.21 -10.00
CA GLN A 15 9.40 -4.27 -9.15
C GLN A 15 9.04 -4.79 -7.76
N VAL A 16 7.90 -4.34 -7.23
CA VAL A 16 7.29 -4.86 -6.02
C VAL A 16 5.85 -5.29 -6.27
N ASN A 17 5.36 -6.25 -5.50
CA ASN A 17 3.96 -6.64 -5.43
C ASN A 17 3.52 -6.78 -3.97
N GLY A 18 2.23 -6.58 -3.71
CA GLY A 18 1.64 -6.80 -2.40
C GLY A 18 0.21 -7.30 -2.52
N LEU A 19 -0.22 -8.09 -1.54
CA LEU A 19 -1.59 -8.58 -1.43
C LEU A 19 -2.30 -7.87 -0.29
N ILE A 20 -3.44 -7.25 -0.61
CA ILE A 20 -4.24 -6.48 0.32
C ILE A 20 -5.47 -7.30 0.74
N ASP A 21 -5.72 -7.43 2.04
CA ASP A 21 -6.90 -8.11 2.57
C ASP A 21 -8.18 -7.25 2.46
N GLN A 22 -9.31 -7.85 2.84
CA GLN A 22 -10.65 -7.22 2.76
C GLN A 22 -10.82 -5.95 3.61
N THR A 23 -9.87 -5.65 4.49
CA THR A 23 -9.89 -4.55 5.46
C THR A 23 -8.72 -3.59 5.24
N GLY A 24 -8.07 -3.66 4.07
CA GLY A 24 -7.00 -2.75 3.68
C GLY A 24 -5.66 -3.03 4.36
N GLY A 25 -5.39 -4.25 4.84
CA GLY A 25 -4.07 -4.65 5.30
C GLY A 25 -3.21 -5.19 4.16
N ILE A 26 -1.99 -4.68 3.95
CA ILE A 26 -0.98 -5.40 3.15
C ILE A 26 -0.50 -6.58 4.00
N VAL A 27 -0.91 -7.78 3.63
CA VAL A 27 -0.71 -9.03 4.42
C VAL A 27 0.31 -9.98 3.79
N TRP A 28 0.73 -9.69 2.55
CA TRP A 28 1.80 -10.38 1.86
C TRP A 28 2.56 -9.42 0.96
N GLY A 29 3.88 -9.52 0.92
CA GLY A 29 4.73 -8.73 0.03
C GLY A 29 6.21 -8.93 0.34
N CYS A 30 6.98 -9.28 -0.68
CA CYS A 30 8.42 -9.51 -0.58
C CYS A 30 9.22 -8.27 -1.00
N VAL A 31 10.32 -8.01 -0.31
CA VAL A 31 11.22 -6.88 -0.56
C VAL A 31 12.67 -7.33 -0.36
N PRO A 32 13.64 -6.86 -1.18
CA PRO A 32 13.44 -5.93 -2.30
C PRO A 32 12.97 -6.60 -3.58
N ARG A 33 13.04 -7.93 -3.66
CA ARG A 33 12.60 -8.72 -4.81
C ARG A 33 11.28 -9.42 -4.52
N VAL A 34 10.50 -9.64 -5.58
CA VAL A 34 9.21 -10.35 -5.53
C VAL A 34 9.32 -11.81 -5.09
N ASP A 35 10.50 -12.41 -5.18
CA ASP A 35 10.87 -13.77 -4.77
C ASP A 35 11.75 -13.80 -3.51
N GLY A 36 11.89 -12.66 -2.82
CA GLY A 36 12.72 -12.50 -1.62
C GLY A 36 11.99 -12.75 -0.30
N ASP A 37 12.58 -12.26 0.79
CA ASP A 37 12.03 -12.35 2.15
C ASP A 37 10.65 -11.64 2.23
N PRO A 38 9.58 -12.31 2.68
CA PRO A 38 8.28 -11.70 2.86
C PRO A 38 8.26 -10.77 4.07
N VAL A 39 8.59 -9.50 3.83
CA VAL A 39 8.51 -8.42 4.83
C VAL A 39 7.09 -8.25 5.36
N PHE A 40 6.09 -8.46 4.50
CA PHE A 40 4.71 -8.69 4.90
C PHE A 40 4.38 -10.17 4.72
N CYS A 41 3.97 -10.83 5.80
CA CYS A 41 3.70 -12.26 5.86
C CYS A 41 2.50 -12.63 6.76
N ALA A 42 1.71 -11.64 7.20
CA ALA A 42 0.54 -11.84 8.07
C ALA A 42 -0.45 -12.89 7.54
N LEU A 43 -0.53 -13.05 6.21
CA LEU A 43 -1.35 -14.07 5.56
C LEU A 43 -1.07 -15.49 6.09
N LEU A 44 0.20 -15.80 6.35
CA LEU A 44 0.66 -17.12 6.82
C LEU A 44 1.01 -17.15 8.32
N ASN A 45 0.88 -16.03 9.04
CA ASN A 45 1.25 -15.92 10.45
C ASN A 45 0.19 -16.46 11.43
N GLY A 46 -0.76 -17.28 10.96
CA GLY A 46 -1.80 -17.89 11.79
C GLY A 46 -2.61 -16.86 12.58
N GLU A 47 -2.54 -16.95 13.91
CA GLU A 47 -3.23 -16.03 14.82
C GLU A 47 -2.52 -14.68 14.98
N HIS A 48 -1.25 -14.56 14.58
CA HIS A 48 -0.43 -13.35 14.70
C HIS A 48 -0.58 -12.41 13.49
N GLN A 49 -1.83 -12.06 13.15
CA GLN A 49 -2.14 -11.22 11.97
C GLN A 49 -1.76 -9.74 12.13
N ASP A 50 -1.36 -9.34 13.33
CA ASP A 50 -0.81 -8.04 13.66
C ASP A 50 0.70 -7.93 13.37
N ARG A 51 1.34 -9.03 12.92
CA ARG A 51 2.76 -9.10 12.55
C ARG A 51 2.92 -9.43 11.07
N GLY A 52 3.90 -8.82 10.42
CA GLY A 52 4.09 -8.95 8.98
C GLY A 52 2.98 -8.24 8.20
N VAL A 53 2.52 -7.09 8.70
CA VAL A 53 1.36 -6.37 8.14
C VAL A 53 1.60 -4.86 8.06
N TRP A 54 0.97 -4.23 7.07
CA TRP A 54 0.70 -2.79 7.08
C TRP A 54 -0.80 -2.53 6.96
N ARG A 55 -1.43 -2.01 8.02
CA ARG A 55 -2.88 -1.79 8.13
C ARG A 55 -3.20 -0.41 8.72
N PHE A 56 -4.36 0.11 8.33
CA PHE A 56 -5.03 1.21 9.01
C PHE A 56 -6.27 0.67 9.71
N GLU A 57 -6.36 0.86 11.02
CA GLU A 57 -7.50 0.42 11.81
C GLU A 57 -8.36 1.63 12.18
N LEU A 58 -9.57 1.69 11.65
CA LEU A 58 -10.58 2.70 11.98
C LEU A 58 -11.27 2.32 13.29
N GLU A 59 -11.32 3.26 14.25
CA GLU A 59 -12.06 3.07 15.49
C GLU A 59 -13.55 2.83 15.22
N GLY A 60 -14.12 1.78 15.80
CA GLY A 60 -15.53 1.45 15.62
C GLY A 60 -15.89 0.94 14.21
N MET A 61 -14.92 0.49 13.42
CA MET A 61 -15.16 -0.07 12.08
C MET A 61 -16.21 -1.20 12.11
N VAL A 62 -17.23 -1.08 11.26
CA VAL A 62 -18.29 -2.07 11.06
C VAL A 62 -18.39 -2.58 9.63
N SER A 63 -17.86 -1.85 8.65
CA SER A 63 -17.95 -2.23 7.24
C SER A 63 -16.66 -1.90 6.48
N SER A 64 -16.40 -2.68 5.44
CA SER A 64 -15.30 -2.46 4.49
C SER A 64 -15.76 -2.80 3.08
N ARG A 65 -15.35 -1.99 2.10
CA ARG A 65 -15.63 -2.19 0.67
C ARG A 65 -14.39 -1.87 -0.15
N GLN A 66 -14.16 -2.62 -1.22
CA GLN A 66 -12.98 -2.45 -2.07
C GLN A 66 -13.34 -2.40 -3.54
N ARG A 67 -12.60 -1.56 -4.28
CA ARG A 67 -12.67 -1.49 -5.74
C ARG A 67 -11.35 -1.01 -6.31
N TYR A 68 -10.99 -1.46 -7.50
CA TYR A 68 -9.95 -0.77 -8.27
C TYR A 68 -10.51 0.53 -8.85
N GLU A 69 -9.66 1.55 -8.97
CA GLU A 69 -9.97 2.68 -9.82
C GLU A 69 -9.98 2.21 -11.29
N ARG A 70 -11.01 2.63 -12.05
CA ARG A 70 -11.30 2.12 -13.40
C ARG A 70 -10.06 2.19 -14.29
N ASN A 71 -9.76 1.08 -14.97
CA ASN A 71 -8.63 0.93 -15.89
C ASN A 71 -7.25 1.18 -15.24
N THR A 72 -7.10 0.86 -13.94
CA THR A 72 -5.82 0.99 -13.23
C THR A 72 -5.52 -0.15 -12.27
N ALA A 73 -4.30 -0.17 -11.74
CA ALA A 73 -3.91 -1.00 -10.60
C ALA A 73 -4.00 -0.26 -9.24
N LEU A 74 -4.65 0.91 -9.18
CA LEU A 74 -4.86 1.63 -7.91
C LEU A 74 -6.05 1.01 -7.19
N LEU A 75 -5.83 0.49 -5.99
CA LEU A 75 -6.89 -0.07 -5.15
C LEU A 75 -7.45 1.02 -4.21
N VAL A 76 -8.77 1.04 -4.06
CA VAL A 76 -9.48 1.90 -3.13
C VAL A 76 -10.20 1.02 -2.12
N THR A 77 -9.87 1.17 -0.84
CA THR A 77 -10.55 0.52 0.29
C THR A 77 -11.30 1.58 1.10
N THR A 78 -12.60 1.42 1.26
CA THR A 78 -13.43 2.28 2.11
C THR A 78 -13.76 1.54 3.40
N LEU A 79 -13.45 2.13 4.54
CA LEU A 79 -13.81 1.63 5.87
C LEU A 79 -14.85 2.57 6.49
N GLU A 80 -15.94 2.01 7.02
CA GLU A 80 -17.00 2.77 7.70
C GLU A 80 -17.12 2.31 9.16
N ALA A 81 -17.31 3.26 10.06
CA ALA A 81 -17.52 3.04 11.49
C ALA A 81 -18.99 3.12 11.88
N ALA A 82 -19.32 2.55 13.04
CA ALA A 82 -20.68 2.51 13.59
C ALA A 82 -21.31 3.91 13.80
N ASP A 83 -20.47 4.92 14.05
CA ASP A 83 -20.87 6.32 14.24
C ASP A 83 -21.10 7.07 12.91
N GLY A 84 -20.93 6.40 11.76
CA GLY A 84 -21.07 6.97 10.43
C GLY A 84 -19.81 7.68 9.92
N SER A 85 -18.73 7.73 10.70
CA SER A 85 -17.44 8.21 10.19
C SER A 85 -16.82 7.19 9.23
N ALA A 86 -16.09 7.67 8.24
CA ALA A 86 -15.52 6.80 7.20
C ALA A 86 -14.21 7.34 6.63
N ILE A 87 -13.36 6.42 6.23
CA ILE A 87 -12.07 6.70 5.58
C ILE A 87 -11.97 5.98 4.24
N GLU A 88 -11.26 6.59 3.30
CA GLU A 88 -10.82 5.97 2.05
C GLU A 88 -9.30 5.78 2.08
N ILE A 89 -8.84 4.57 1.83
CA ILE A 89 -7.42 4.21 1.68
C ILE A 89 -7.19 3.95 0.19
N ARG A 90 -6.22 4.65 -0.39
CA ARG A 90 -5.76 4.43 -1.76
C ARG A 90 -4.39 3.79 -1.75
N ASP A 91 -4.29 2.60 -2.34
CA ASP A 91 -3.10 1.77 -2.36
C ASP A 91 -2.57 1.63 -3.77
N PHE A 92 -1.28 1.92 -3.97
CA PHE A 92 -0.61 1.75 -5.26
C PHE A 92 0.90 1.64 -5.12
N CYS A 93 1.55 1.14 -6.17
CA CYS A 93 3.01 1.17 -6.31
C CYS A 93 3.35 2.10 -7.48
N PRO A 94 4.24 3.11 -7.31
CA PRO A 94 4.50 4.09 -8.35
C PRO A 94 4.99 3.44 -9.64
N ARG A 95 4.39 3.81 -10.79
CA ARG A 95 4.81 3.37 -12.12
C ARG A 95 4.47 4.42 -13.17
N PHE A 96 5.47 5.11 -13.71
CA PHE A 96 5.29 6.12 -14.76
C PHE A 96 6.63 6.49 -15.40
N GLU A 97 6.62 7.18 -16.54
CA GLU A 97 7.85 7.71 -17.13
C GLU A 97 8.31 8.98 -16.42
N ARG A 98 9.60 9.04 -16.06
CA ARG A 98 10.24 10.20 -15.46
C ARG A 98 11.62 10.38 -16.06
N SER A 99 11.87 11.55 -16.64
CA SER A 99 13.18 11.88 -17.23
C SER A 99 13.66 10.85 -18.26
N GLY A 100 12.75 10.35 -19.11
CA GLY A 100 13.05 9.37 -20.16
C GLY A 100 13.27 7.93 -19.68
N ARG A 101 13.02 7.62 -18.40
CA ARG A 101 13.11 6.26 -17.85
C ARG A 101 11.83 5.86 -17.14
N MET A 102 11.55 4.57 -17.08
CA MET A 102 10.45 4.02 -16.29
C MET A 102 10.78 4.18 -14.80
N TYR A 103 10.06 5.03 -14.10
CA TYR A 103 10.12 5.16 -12.64
C TYR A 103 9.20 4.12 -11.99
N ARG A 104 9.81 3.11 -11.37
CA ARG A 104 9.13 2.00 -10.68
C ARG A 104 9.94 1.53 -9.45
N PRO A 105 10.07 2.36 -8.41
CA PRO A 105 10.87 2.01 -7.24
C PRO A 105 10.31 0.77 -6.53
N VAL A 106 11.14 0.09 -5.74
CA VAL A 106 10.70 -0.93 -4.77
C VAL A 106 9.97 -0.21 -3.62
N ALA A 107 8.74 0.21 -3.85
CA ALA A 107 7.98 1.04 -2.92
C ALA A 107 6.47 0.82 -2.99
N TYR A 108 5.84 0.99 -1.84
CA TYR A 108 4.38 1.04 -1.66
C TYR A 108 3.98 2.44 -1.24
N VAL A 109 2.88 2.93 -1.81
CA VAL A 109 2.33 4.24 -1.49
C VAL A 109 0.88 4.10 -1.08
N ARG A 110 0.54 4.75 0.03
CA ARG A 110 -0.80 4.73 0.63
C ARG A 110 -1.24 6.14 0.94
N ILE A 111 -2.48 6.48 0.60
CA ILE A 111 -3.10 7.76 0.95
C ILE A 111 -4.38 7.48 1.72
N VAL A 112 -4.49 7.98 2.95
CA VAL A 112 -5.70 7.85 3.76
C VAL A 112 -6.43 9.19 3.81
N ARG A 113 -7.73 9.18 3.51
CA ARG A 113 -8.58 10.38 3.48
C ARG A 113 -9.80 10.18 4.37
N ALA A 114 -10.18 11.18 5.15
CA ALA A 114 -11.50 11.20 5.77
C ALA A 114 -12.55 11.53 4.71
N ILE A 115 -13.58 10.70 4.57
CA ILE A 115 -14.66 10.92 3.59
C ILE A 115 -16.02 11.17 4.24
N ALA A 116 -16.16 10.89 5.55
CA ALA A 116 -17.32 11.25 6.36
C ALA A 116 -16.95 11.36 7.84
N GLY A 117 -17.64 12.24 8.58
CA GLY A 117 -17.51 12.37 10.04
C GLY A 117 -16.13 12.85 10.51
N SER A 118 -15.75 12.43 11.72
CA SER A 118 -14.45 12.75 12.35
C SER A 118 -13.69 11.47 12.72
N PRO A 119 -13.25 10.68 11.72
CA PRO A 119 -12.70 9.36 11.96
C PRO A 119 -11.37 9.42 12.72
N ARG A 120 -11.20 8.47 13.64
CA ARG A 120 -9.93 8.21 14.32
C ARG A 120 -9.38 6.88 13.84
N MET A 121 -8.11 6.86 13.47
CA MET A 121 -7.43 5.63 13.05
C MET A 121 -6.12 5.43 13.79
N ARG A 122 -5.68 4.18 13.91
CA ARG A 122 -4.28 3.85 14.22
C ARG A 122 -3.61 3.14 13.04
N VAL A 123 -2.30 3.33 12.92
CA VAL A 123 -1.47 2.66 11.92
C VAL A 123 -0.80 1.45 12.57
N VAL A 124 -0.99 0.27 11.98
CA VAL A 124 -0.28 -0.95 12.35
C VAL A 124 0.68 -1.29 11.23
N LEU A 125 1.96 -0.93 11.41
CA LEU A 125 3.03 -1.26 10.46
C LEU A 125 4.10 -2.05 11.21
N LYS A 126 4.07 -3.37 11.05
CA LYS A 126 4.94 -4.34 11.73
C LYS A 126 5.60 -5.26 10.70
N PRO A 127 6.50 -4.73 9.84
CA PRO A 127 7.24 -5.56 8.91
C PRO A 127 8.09 -6.59 9.66
N MET A 128 8.31 -7.75 9.04
CA MET A 128 9.13 -8.82 9.61
C MET A 128 10.41 -9.02 8.78
N LYS A 129 11.36 -9.77 9.35
CA LYS A 129 12.60 -10.19 8.71
C LYS A 129 12.86 -11.66 8.97
N ASN A 130 13.80 -12.24 8.23
CA ASN A 130 14.24 -13.62 8.34
C ASN A 130 13.06 -14.59 8.13
N TYR A 131 12.33 -14.43 7.03
CA TYR A 131 11.18 -15.27 6.65
C TYR A 131 10.07 -15.31 7.71
N GLY A 132 9.79 -14.17 8.34
CA GLY A 132 8.76 -14.07 9.37
C GLY A 132 9.18 -14.57 10.75
N ALA A 133 10.48 -14.80 11.00
CA ALA A 133 10.96 -15.22 12.32
C ALA A 133 10.83 -14.11 13.38
N GLU A 134 11.04 -12.86 13.00
CA GLU A 134 11.06 -11.75 13.94
C GLU A 134 10.54 -10.43 13.34
N ILE A 135 10.05 -9.54 14.21
CA ILE A 135 9.66 -8.18 13.81
C ILE A 135 10.92 -7.37 13.52
N ALA A 136 10.91 -6.61 12.43
CA ALA A 136 12.02 -5.75 12.09
C ALA A 136 12.24 -4.67 13.15
N GLU A 137 13.48 -4.55 13.60
CA GLU A 137 13.89 -3.44 14.47
C GLU A 137 13.66 -2.10 13.77
N THR A 138 13.31 -1.10 14.57
CA THR A 138 12.85 0.20 14.06
C THR A 138 13.73 1.31 14.61
N THR A 139 14.17 2.22 13.73
CA THR A 139 14.76 3.51 14.10
C THR A 139 13.93 4.63 13.48
N ASN A 140 14.06 5.87 13.94
CA ASN A 140 13.29 6.98 13.39
C ASN A 140 14.07 8.30 13.38
N GLY A 141 13.67 9.18 12.48
CA GLY A 141 13.97 10.61 12.56
C GLY A 141 12.70 11.40 12.85
N THR A 142 12.74 12.70 12.59
CA THR A 142 11.59 13.60 12.83
C THR A 142 10.39 13.28 11.94
N ASN A 143 10.64 12.98 10.65
CA ASN A 143 9.59 12.82 9.63
C ASN A 143 9.64 11.46 8.92
N HIS A 144 10.36 10.49 9.49
CA HIS A 144 10.50 9.18 8.88
C HIS A 144 10.76 8.07 9.91
N VAL A 145 10.40 6.85 9.54
CA VAL A 145 10.67 5.62 10.29
C VAL A 145 11.46 4.68 9.39
N ARG A 146 12.49 4.03 9.91
CA ARG A 146 13.30 3.02 9.22
C ARG A 146 13.05 1.65 9.85
N TYR A 147 12.75 0.66 9.02
CA TYR A 147 12.55 -0.73 9.40
C TYR A 147 13.71 -1.57 8.88
N LEU A 148 14.45 -2.20 9.78
CA LEU A 148 15.64 -3.01 9.47
C LEU A 148 15.21 -4.42 9.05
N VAL A 149 14.73 -4.56 7.82
CA VAL A 149 14.12 -5.80 7.29
C VAL A 149 15.12 -6.78 6.67
N GLY A 150 16.42 -6.47 6.71
CA GLY A 150 17.47 -7.28 6.09
C GLY A 150 18.68 -6.43 5.74
N PRO A 151 19.44 -6.77 4.67
CA PRO A 151 20.60 -5.99 4.21
C PRO A 151 20.25 -4.57 3.78
N GLN A 152 19.00 -4.35 3.35
CA GLN A 152 18.46 -3.04 2.99
C GLN A 152 17.29 -2.74 3.92
N ALA A 153 17.31 -1.55 4.54
CA ALA A 153 16.19 -1.08 5.34
C ALA A 153 15.07 -0.53 4.43
N LEU A 154 13.84 -0.58 4.94
CA LEU A 154 12.72 0.17 4.37
C LEU A 154 12.52 1.47 5.14
N ARG A 155 12.27 2.56 4.42
CA ARG A 155 11.95 3.86 5.02
C ARG A 155 10.51 4.24 4.73
N LEU A 156 9.76 4.49 5.79
CA LEU A 156 8.49 5.18 5.76
C LEU A 156 8.73 6.70 5.84
N SER A 157 8.34 7.42 4.80
CA SER A 157 8.25 8.88 4.80
C SER A 157 6.78 9.27 4.80
N THR A 158 6.38 10.13 5.74
CA THR A 158 4.96 10.44 5.96
C THR A 158 4.77 11.84 6.53
N ASP A 159 3.62 12.44 6.24
CA ASP A 159 3.13 13.65 6.91
C ASP A 159 2.18 13.33 8.09
N ALA A 160 2.00 12.04 8.42
CA ALA A 160 1.30 11.61 9.62
C ALA A 160 2.17 11.78 10.88
N PRO A 161 1.56 11.92 12.08
CA PRO A 161 2.31 12.06 13.31
C PRO A 161 3.17 10.82 13.61
N VAL A 162 4.49 10.92 13.36
CA VAL A 162 5.44 9.78 13.45
C VAL A 162 5.40 9.10 14.82
N GLY A 163 5.29 9.85 15.92
CA GLY A 163 5.18 9.29 17.26
C GLY A 163 3.95 8.41 17.45
N TYR A 164 2.81 8.77 16.84
CA TYR A 164 1.59 7.98 16.90
C TYR A 164 1.71 6.71 16.06
N VAL A 165 2.34 6.79 14.88
CA VAL A 165 2.62 5.63 14.02
C VAL A 165 3.51 4.62 14.75
N LEU A 166 4.60 5.07 15.38
CA LEU A 166 5.53 4.20 16.12
C LEU A 166 4.88 3.53 17.33
N ASN A 167 4.09 4.29 18.08
CA ASN A 167 3.45 3.82 19.31
C ASN A 167 2.11 3.09 19.06
N GLY A 168 1.65 3.00 17.80
CA GLY A 168 0.35 2.40 17.46
C GLY A 168 -0.84 3.16 18.08
N GLN A 169 -0.69 4.46 18.34
CA GLN A 169 -1.71 5.27 18.97
C GLN A 169 -2.74 5.78 17.94
N PRO A 170 -4.04 5.80 18.29
CA PRO A 170 -5.06 6.35 17.41
C PRO A 170 -5.00 7.88 17.40
N PHE A 171 -5.20 8.48 16.22
CA PHE A 171 -5.31 9.92 16.03
C PHE A 171 -6.43 10.27 15.07
N ARG A 172 -6.95 11.49 15.18
CA ARG A 172 -7.99 12.02 14.28
C ARG A 172 -7.39 12.34 12.91
N ILE A 173 -8.11 11.99 11.85
CA ILE A 173 -7.70 12.33 10.48
C ILE A 173 -8.28 13.70 10.12
N GLU A 174 -7.49 14.75 10.33
CA GLU A 174 -7.91 16.14 10.05
C GLU A 174 -7.66 16.58 8.61
N SER A 175 -6.73 15.90 7.94
CA SER A 175 -6.42 16.08 6.53
C SER A 175 -5.92 14.75 5.96
N ASP A 176 -5.80 14.67 4.63
CA ASP A 176 -5.24 13.48 4.01
C ASP A 176 -3.85 13.15 4.54
N GLN A 177 -3.62 11.88 4.84
CA GLN A 177 -2.37 11.34 5.36
C GLN A 177 -1.67 10.55 4.25
N HIS A 178 -0.40 10.84 4.01
CA HIS A 178 0.38 10.30 2.89
C HIS A 178 1.52 9.46 3.44
N PHE A 179 1.68 8.26 2.87
CA PHE A 179 2.68 7.31 3.30
C PHE A 179 3.43 6.78 2.09
N PHE A 180 4.75 6.95 2.08
CA PHE A 180 5.66 6.33 1.12
C PHE A 180 6.57 5.37 1.88
N LEU A 181 6.45 4.07 1.62
CA LEU A 181 7.34 3.04 2.18
C LEU A 181 8.20 2.49 1.04
N GLY A 182 9.49 2.79 1.04
CA GLY A 182 10.41 2.41 -0.03
C GLY A 182 11.85 2.25 0.45
N PRO A 183 12.84 2.32 -0.46
CA PRO A 183 14.26 2.20 -0.11
C PRO A 183 14.66 3.24 0.94
N ASP A 184 15.69 2.95 1.73
CA ASP A 184 16.20 3.82 2.80
C ASP A 184 16.98 5.04 2.30
N GLU A 185 16.36 5.81 1.42
CA GLU A 185 16.88 7.04 0.83
C GLU A 185 16.12 8.26 1.38
N PRO A 186 16.77 9.43 1.51
CA PRO A 186 16.07 10.69 1.82
C PRO A 186 14.93 10.96 0.85
N PHE A 187 13.72 11.08 1.39
CA PHE A 187 12.58 11.52 0.60
C PHE A 187 12.76 12.99 0.25
N THR A 188 12.89 13.28 -1.04
CA THR A 188 13.15 14.64 -1.55
C THR A 188 11.83 15.33 -1.86
N GLY A 189 11.66 16.55 -1.34
CA GLY A 189 10.45 17.35 -1.54
C GLY A 189 9.39 17.14 -0.44
N ASN A 190 8.23 17.75 -0.64
CA ASN A 190 7.11 17.63 0.29
C ASN A 190 6.37 16.31 0.04
N VAL A 191 6.22 15.47 1.08
CA VAL A 191 5.62 14.12 0.96
C VAL A 191 4.22 14.17 0.37
N ARG A 192 3.36 15.10 0.81
CA ARG A 192 2.01 15.27 0.27
C ARG A 192 2.04 15.56 -1.21
N THR A 193 2.78 16.58 -1.64
CA THR A 193 2.85 16.97 -3.06
C THR A 193 3.40 15.84 -3.93
N GLU A 194 4.49 15.20 -3.51
CA GLU A 194 5.14 14.16 -4.31
C GLU A 194 4.31 12.88 -4.39
N VAL A 195 3.71 12.43 -3.28
CA VAL A 195 2.83 11.25 -3.27
C VAL A 195 1.60 11.48 -4.16
N ARG A 196 1.02 12.69 -4.13
CA ARG A 196 -0.10 13.07 -4.99
C ARG A 196 0.27 13.06 -6.47
N ARG A 197 1.44 13.61 -6.80
CA ARG A 197 2.00 13.55 -8.15
C ARG A 197 2.22 12.10 -8.59
N MET A 198 2.76 11.24 -7.72
CA MET A 198 2.93 9.80 -8.02
C MET A 198 1.57 9.11 -8.25
N GLU A 199 0.54 9.43 -7.48
CA GLU A 199 -0.82 8.91 -7.66
C GLU A 199 -1.36 9.25 -9.06
N GLU A 200 -1.25 10.52 -9.45
CA GLU A 200 -1.73 11.03 -10.74
C GLU A 200 -0.97 10.43 -11.94
N GLU A 201 0.37 10.43 -11.88
CA GLU A 201 1.20 9.88 -12.95
C GLU A 201 1.00 8.36 -13.09
N THR A 202 0.87 7.63 -11.96
CA THR A 202 0.62 6.18 -11.99
C THR A 202 -0.77 5.86 -12.56
N ARG A 203 -1.79 6.64 -12.19
CA ARG A 203 -3.13 6.54 -12.79
C ARG A 203 -3.06 6.74 -14.30
N LYS A 204 -2.41 7.81 -14.74
CA LYS A 204 -2.25 8.15 -16.17
C LYS A 204 -1.51 7.05 -16.92
N TYR A 205 -0.44 6.51 -16.34
CA TYR A 205 0.30 5.38 -16.92
C TYR A 205 -0.62 4.20 -17.22
N TRP A 206 -1.40 3.74 -16.22
CA TRP A 206 -2.27 2.59 -16.42
C TRP A 206 -3.38 2.85 -17.44
N GLN A 207 -4.00 4.04 -17.39
CA GLN A 207 -5.04 4.42 -18.35
C GLN A 207 -4.51 4.46 -19.78
N LEU A 208 -3.27 4.90 -19.98
CA LEU A 208 -2.60 4.86 -21.29
C LEU A 208 -2.22 3.42 -21.69
N TRP A 209 -1.67 2.64 -20.76
CA TRP A 209 -1.29 1.24 -21.00
C TRP A 209 -2.49 0.40 -21.47
N VAL A 210 -3.64 0.56 -20.81
CA VAL A 210 -4.88 -0.15 -21.17
C VAL A 210 -5.38 0.21 -22.57
N ARG A 211 -5.14 1.44 -23.07
CA ARG A 211 -5.53 1.82 -24.44
C ARG A 211 -4.79 1.03 -25.52
N GLY A 212 -3.62 0.45 -25.19
CA GLY A 212 -2.86 -0.42 -26.09
C GLY A 212 -3.40 -1.86 -26.15
N LEU A 213 -4.38 -2.22 -25.33
CA LEU A 213 -4.93 -3.58 -25.30
C LEU A 213 -5.97 -3.78 -26.40
N ALA A 214 -5.86 -4.88 -27.14
CA ALA A 214 -6.94 -5.37 -27.98
C ALA A 214 -8.02 -5.97 -27.06
N THR A 215 -9.12 -5.23 -26.85
CA THR A 215 -10.22 -5.64 -25.97
C THR A 215 -11.48 -5.94 -26.77
N PRO A 216 -12.15 -7.09 -26.53
CA PRO A 216 -13.46 -7.35 -27.10
C PRO A 216 -14.51 -6.44 -26.44
N PHE A 217 -15.55 -6.06 -27.18
CA PHE A 217 -16.58 -5.14 -26.69
C PHE A 217 -17.37 -5.71 -25.51
N GLU A 218 -17.75 -7.00 -25.57
CA GLU A 218 -18.64 -7.64 -24.59
C GLU A 218 -18.00 -7.89 -23.22
N TRP A 219 -16.67 -8.06 -23.16
CA TRP A 219 -15.94 -8.47 -21.95
C TRP A 219 -14.82 -7.50 -21.56
N GLN A 220 -14.93 -6.25 -22.01
CA GLN A 220 -13.86 -5.26 -21.89
C GLN A 220 -13.36 -5.10 -20.44
N ASP A 221 -14.26 -4.92 -19.47
CA ASP A 221 -13.88 -4.69 -18.06
C ASP A 221 -13.13 -5.90 -17.47
N ALA A 222 -13.59 -7.13 -17.76
CA ALA A 222 -12.96 -8.35 -17.29
C ALA A 222 -11.58 -8.55 -17.93
N VAL A 223 -11.46 -8.36 -19.25
CA VAL A 223 -10.19 -8.48 -19.98
C VAL A 223 -9.16 -7.46 -19.48
N ILE A 224 -9.57 -6.21 -19.29
CA ILE A 224 -8.68 -5.17 -18.75
C ILE A 224 -8.20 -5.54 -17.35
N ARG A 225 -9.12 -5.98 -16.46
CA ARG A 225 -8.76 -6.38 -15.10
C ARG A 225 -7.78 -7.55 -15.09
N CYS A 226 -8.02 -8.58 -15.89
CA CYS A 226 -7.12 -9.72 -16.05
C CYS A 226 -5.75 -9.29 -16.60
N ALA A 227 -5.73 -8.45 -17.64
CA ALA A 227 -4.49 -7.98 -18.24
C ALA A 227 -3.62 -7.19 -17.26
N ILE A 228 -4.22 -6.26 -16.49
CA ILE A 228 -3.49 -5.53 -15.45
C ILE A 228 -2.99 -6.51 -14.38
N THR A 229 -3.82 -7.46 -13.92
CA THR A 229 -3.40 -8.44 -12.91
C THR A 229 -2.21 -9.30 -13.40
N LEU A 230 -2.25 -9.78 -14.65
CA LEU A 230 -1.12 -10.48 -15.26
C LEU A 230 0.13 -9.59 -15.35
N LYS A 231 -0.05 -8.29 -15.66
CA LYS A 231 1.06 -7.33 -15.67
C LYS A 231 1.70 -7.19 -14.28
N LEU A 232 0.92 -7.25 -13.19
CA LEU A 232 1.44 -7.22 -11.82
C LEU A 232 2.23 -8.47 -11.43
N CYS A 233 2.03 -9.60 -12.13
CA CYS A 233 2.80 -10.83 -11.94
C CYS A 233 4.15 -10.83 -12.68
N GLN A 234 4.43 -9.81 -13.50
CA GLN A 234 5.72 -9.69 -14.19
C GLN A 234 6.75 -9.00 -13.30
N HIS A 235 7.95 -9.55 -13.25
CA HIS A 235 9.12 -8.84 -12.75
C HIS A 235 9.89 -8.25 -13.94
N GLU A 236 10.22 -6.97 -13.88
CA GLU A 236 11.01 -6.28 -14.91
C GLU A 236 12.26 -5.70 -14.28
N GLU A 237 13.44 -6.28 -14.52
CA GLU A 237 14.72 -5.78 -14.00
C GLU A 237 14.97 -4.31 -14.37
N THR A 238 15.73 -3.60 -13.53
CA THR A 238 16.06 -2.17 -13.68
C THR A 238 17.46 -1.97 -14.22
#